data_AF-A0A8C0GV81-F1
#
_entry.id   AF-A0A8C0GV81-F1
#
_cell.length_a   1.000
_cell.length_b   1.000
_cell.length_c   1.000
_cell.angle_alpha   90.00
_cell.angle_beta   90.00
_cell.angle_gamma   90.00
#
_symmetry.space_group_name_H-M   'P 1'
#
loop_
_entity.id
_entity.type
_entity.pdbx_description
1 polymer ?
#
loop_
_entity_poly.entity_id
_entity_poly.type
_entity_poly.pdbx_seq_one_letter_code
_entity_poly.pdbx_strand_id
1 'polypeptide(L)'
;MDAVLRHGCEPAFVNLLIDFGANLNLVKAEGLGTESTGRVKVNPEALQMFKEARSCPRSLLSLCRVAVRRILGKSHLHLIHTLPVPDPIKQFLLHKQS
;
A
#
# COMPACT_ATOMS: atom_id res chain seq x y z
N MET A 1 -3.79 -3.56 6.19
CA MET A 1 -3.08 -4.72 5.61
C MET A 1 -3.53 -6.01 6.29
N ASP A 2 -3.38 -6.16 7.61
CA ASP A 2 -3.84 -7.35 8.35
C ASP A 2 -5.30 -7.72 8.07
N ALA A 3 -6.23 -6.76 8.16
CA ALA A 3 -7.64 -6.99 7.80
C ALA A 3 -7.83 -7.48 6.35
N VAL A 4 -7.16 -6.85 5.38
CA VAL A 4 -7.23 -7.23 3.95
C VAL A 4 -6.82 -8.68 3.74
N LEU A 5 -5.76 -9.13 4.42
CA LEU A 5 -5.31 -10.52 4.34
C LEU A 5 -6.30 -11.48 5.02
N ARG A 6 -6.77 -11.14 6.23
CA ARG A 6 -7.69 -12.00 7.01
C ARG A 6 -9.09 -12.14 6.41
N HIS A 7 -9.53 -11.14 5.64
CA HIS A 7 -10.83 -11.17 4.96
C HIS A 7 -10.77 -11.78 3.56
N GLY A 8 -9.61 -12.30 3.13
CA GLY A 8 -9.48 -12.93 1.81
C GLY A 8 -9.70 -11.96 0.65
N CYS A 9 -9.41 -10.67 0.85
CA CYS A 9 -9.58 -9.66 -0.18
C CYS A 9 -8.70 -9.93 -1.41
N GLU A 10 -9.10 -9.38 -2.55
CA GLU A 10 -8.35 -9.50 -3.80
C GLU A 10 -6.95 -8.85 -3.71
N PRO A 11 -5.97 -9.33 -4.50
CA PRO A 11 -4.63 -8.76 -4.55
C PRO A 11 -4.62 -7.25 -4.83
N ALA A 12 -5.61 -6.73 -5.57
CA ALA A 12 -5.76 -5.31 -5.85
C ALA A 12 -5.82 -4.45 -4.57
N PHE A 13 -6.45 -4.93 -3.50
CA PHE A 13 -6.50 -4.23 -2.21
C PHE A 13 -5.14 -4.25 -1.49
N VAL A 14 -4.38 -5.34 -1.63
CA VAL A 14 -3.01 -5.42 -1.11
C VAL A 14 -2.13 -4.41 -1.85
N ASN A 15 -2.19 -4.40 -3.19
CA ASN A 15 -1.45 -3.45 -3.99
C ASN A 15 -1.80 -1.99 -3.66
N LEU A 16 -3.10 -1.68 -3.53
CA LEU A 16 -3.57 -0.35 -3.15
C LEU A 16 -2.99 0.10 -1.79
N LEU A 17 -3.06 -0.76 -0.77
CA LEU A 17 -2.50 -0.43 0.54
C LEU A 17 -0.98 -0.25 0.49
N ILE A 18 -0.28 -1.08 -0.30
CA ILE A 18 1.15 -0.91 -0.55
C ILE A 18 1.35 0.47 -1.20
N ASP A 19 0.71 0.78 -2.31
CA ASP A 19 0.92 2.03 -3.05
C ASP A 19 0.76 3.31 -2.22
N PHE A 20 -0.15 3.28 -1.24
CA PHE A 20 -0.45 4.39 -0.33
C PHE A 20 0.37 4.39 0.96
N GLY A 21 1.39 3.53 1.08
CA GLY A 21 2.38 3.62 2.15
C GLY A 21 2.04 2.80 3.40
N ALA A 22 1.23 1.73 3.28
CA ALA A 22 1.00 0.83 4.41
C ALA A 22 2.32 0.29 4.98
N ASN A 23 2.44 0.30 6.31
CA ASN A 23 3.55 -0.30 7.02
C ASN A 23 3.33 -1.81 7.16
N LEU A 24 4.09 -2.59 6.38
CA LEU A 24 3.97 -4.05 6.31
C LEU A 24 4.50 -4.76 7.55
N ASN A 25 5.37 -4.10 8.34
CA ASN A 25 5.95 -4.66 9.56
C ASN A 25 4.93 -4.77 10.70
N LEU A 26 3.79 -4.09 10.59
CA LEU A 26 2.71 -4.16 11.58
C LEU A 26 1.84 -5.42 11.43
N VAL A 27 2.01 -6.20 10.35
CA VAL A 27 1.29 -7.45 10.15
C VAL A 27 1.98 -8.57 10.90
N LYS A 28 1.27 -9.13 11.87
CA LYS A 28 1.69 -10.25 12.71
C LYS A 28 1.74 -11.55 11.91
N ALA A 29 2.87 -12.26 11.98
CA ALA A 29 3.08 -13.49 11.21
C ALA A 29 2.20 -14.65 11.72
N GLU A 30 1.89 -14.67 13.02
CA GLU A 30 1.10 -15.73 13.66
C GLU A 30 -0.34 -15.90 13.10
N GLY A 31 -0.85 -14.92 12.35
CA GLY A 31 -2.21 -14.94 11.79
C GLY A 31 -2.33 -15.40 10.32
N LEU A 32 -1.20 -15.61 9.62
CA LEU A 32 -1.20 -15.81 8.16
C LEU A 32 -0.96 -17.26 7.72
N GLY A 33 -0.56 -18.14 8.64
CA GLY A 33 -0.10 -19.50 8.32
C GLY A 33 -0.91 -20.63 8.95
N THR A 34 -1.91 -20.35 9.78
CA THR A 34 -2.65 -21.41 10.47
C THR A 34 -4.06 -21.50 9.91
N GLU A 35 -4.30 -22.62 9.26
CA GLU A 35 -5.58 -23.26 8.94
C GLU A 35 -6.41 -23.53 10.20
N SER A 36 -6.67 -22.47 10.97
CA SER A 36 -7.62 -22.47 12.08
C SER A 36 -9.01 -22.60 11.47
N THR A 37 -9.52 -23.82 11.51
CA THR A 37 -10.92 -24.22 11.38
C THR A 37 -11.88 -23.09 11.75
N GLY A 38 -12.42 -22.40 10.74
CA GLY A 38 -13.47 -21.38 10.91
C GLY A 38 -13.10 -19.93 10.59
N ARG A 39 -11.84 -19.60 10.27
CA ARG A 39 -11.48 -18.27 9.74
C ARG A 39 -11.43 -18.30 8.21
N VAL A 40 -11.94 -17.25 7.57
CA VAL A 40 -11.95 -17.06 6.11
C VAL A 40 -10.57 -17.38 5.54
N LYS A 41 -10.52 -18.26 4.53
CA LYS A 41 -9.29 -18.69 3.87
C LYS A 41 -8.63 -17.47 3.25
N VAL A 42 -7.39 -17.18 3.65
CA VAL A 42 -6.59 -16.08 3.08
C VAL A 42 -6.48 -16.30 1.58
N ASN A 43 -6.65 -15.23 0.79
CA ASN A 43 -6.43 -15.32 -0.65
C ASN A 43 -4.92 -15.56 -0.90
N PRO A 44 -4.54 -16.68 -1.56
CA PRO A 44 -3.14 -17.06 -1.72
C PRO A 44 -2.34 -16.06 -2.57
N GLU A 45 -2.94 -15.47 -3.60
CA GLU A 45 -2.29 -14.45 -4.44
C GLU A 45 -2.06 -13.16 -3.66
N ALA A 46 -3.06 -12.73 -2.87
CA ALA A 46 -2.95 -11.55 -2.02
C ALA A 46 -1.85 -11.73 -0.95
N LEU A 47 -1.75 -12.93 -0.37
CA LEU A 47 -0.69 -13.28 0.57
C LEU A 47 0.69 -13.30 -0.10
N GLN A 48 0.80 -13.85 -1.30
CA GLN A 48 2.04 -13.89 -2.06
C GLN A 48 2.54 -12.49 -2.39
N MET A 49 1.65 -11.62 -2.92
CA MET A 49 1.95 -10.21 -3.18
C MET A 49 2.41 -9.46 -1.91
N PHE A 50 1.76 -9.71 -0.77
CA PHE A 50 2.18 -9.14 0.51
C PHE A 50 3.58 -9.59 0.91
N LYS A 51 3.91 -10.88 0.76
CA LYS A 51 5.23 -11.44 1.09
C LYS A 51 6.32 -10.81 0.21
N GLU A 52 6.09 -10.71 -1.10
CA GLU A 52 7.01 -10.08 -2.05
C GLU A 52 7.26 -8.60 -1.72
N ALA A 53 6.20 -7.86 -1.45
CA ALA A 53 6.30 -6.45 -1.07
C ALA A 53 7.00 -6.24 0.28
N ARG A 54 6.96 -7.24 1.18
CA ARG A 54 7.64 -7.20 2.47
C ARG A 54 9.12 -7.58 2.36
N SER A 55 9.50 -8.44 1.40
CA SER A 55 10.90 -8.84 1.19
C SER A 55 11.75 -7.77 0.51
N CYS A 56 11.14 -6.81 -0.18
CA CYS A 56 11.84 -5.79 -0.94
C CYS A 56 11.65 -4.39 -0.33
N PRO A 57 12.70 -3.58 -0.19
CA PRO A 57 12.54 -2.17 0.17
C PRO A 57 11.78 -1.43 -0.92
N ARG A 58 10.98 -0.44 -0.52
CA ARG A 58 10.26 0.42 -1.46
C ARG A 58 11.24 1.25 -2.29
N SER A 59 10.87 1.53 -3.54
CA SER A 59 11.60 2.48 -4.35
C SER A 59 11.62 3.87 -3.73
N LEU A 60 12.69 4.63 -3.98
CA LEU A 60 12.81 6.01 -3.51
C LEU A 60 11.62 6.87 -4.00
N LEU A 61 11.16 6.67 -5.23
CA LEU A 61 9.98 7.36 -5.77
C LEU A 61 8.72 7.09 -4.94
N SER A 62 8.47 5.83 -4.56
CA SER A 62 7.34 5.47 -3.70
C SER A 62 7.44 6.14 -2.33
N LEU A 63 8.63 6.14 -1.73
CA LEU A 63 8.89 6.80 -0.44
C LEU A 63 8.66 8.31 -0.52
N CYS A 64 9.18 8.98 -1.56
CA CYS A 64 8.95 10.40 -1.80
C CYS A 64 7.46 10.72 -1.96
N ARG A 65 6.71 9.91 -2.72
CA ARG A 65 5.25 10.09 -2.87
C ARG A 65 4.53 10.06 -1.52
N VAL A 66 4.83 9.06 -0.71
CA VAL A 66 4.21 8.90 0.62
C VAL A 66 4.59 10.07 1.54
N ALA A 67 5.86 10.47 1.55
CA ALA A 67 6.35 11.57 2.37
C ALA A 67 5.67 12.90 2.02
N VAL A 68 5.66 13.28 0.73
CA VAL A 68 5.02 14.52 0.25
C VAL A 68 3.53 14.54 0.59
N ARG A 69 2.81 13.45 0.28
CA ARG A 69 1.37 13.35 0.57
C ARG A 69 1.07 13.41 2.07
N ARG A 70 1.93 12.83 2.91
CA ARG A 70 1.79 12.87 4.37
C ARG A 70 2.00 14.29 4.92
N ILE A 71 2.98 15.02 4.41
CA ILE A 71 3.27 16.40 4.83
C ILE A 71 2.12 17.34 4.46
N LEU A 72 1.57 17.20 3.24
CA LEU A 72 0.39 17.99 2.83
C LEU A 72 -0.84 17.62 3.67
N GLY A 73 -1.03 16.34 3.95
CA GLY A 73 -2.21 15.84 4.64
C GLY A 73 -3.45 15.79 3.74
N LYS A 74 -4.47 15.05 4.19
CA LYS A 74 -5.67 14.70 3.41
C LYS A 74 -6.37 15.93 2.81
N SER A 75 -6.51 17.00 3.60
CA SER A 75 -7.25 18.21 3.19
C SER A 75 -6.53 19.02 2.11
N HIS A 76 -5.20 18.90 2.00
CA HIS A 76 -4.39 19.72 1.09
C HIS A 76 -3.81 18.96 -0.10
N LEU A 77 -4.24 17.72 -0.35
CA LEU A 77 -3.79 16.97 -1.53
C LEU A 77 -4.14 17.68 -2.86
N HIS A 78 -5.18 18.52 -2.87
CA HIS A 78 -5.53 19.34 -4.04
C HIS A 78 -4.43 20.37 -4.38
N LEU A 79 -3.60 20.77 -3.41
CA LEU A 79 -2.48 21.70 -3.61
C LEU A 79 -1.29 21.05 -4.34
N ILE A 80 -1.31 19.73 -4.62
CA ILE A 80 -0.25 19.11 -5.43
C ILE A 80 -0.10 19.80 -6.80
N HIS A 81 -1.20 20.34 -7.35
CA HIS A 81 -1.19 21.09 -8.61
C HIS A 81 -0.34 22.37 -8.56
N THR A 82 -0.14 22.96 -7.37
CA THR A 82 0.60 24.22 -7.18
C THR A 82 2.08 24.00 -6.87
N LEU A 83 2.54 22.75 -6.72
CA LEU A 83 3.95 22.46 -6.46
C LEU A 83 4.81 22.84 -7.67
N PRO A 84 6.02 23.42 -7.44
CA PRO A 84 6.96 23.78 -8.50
C PRO A 84 7.71 22.56 -9.03
N VAL A 85 6.97 21.56 -9.53
CA VAL A 85 7.50 20.31 -10.10
C VAL A 85 6.86 20.04 -11.45
N PRO A 86 7.47 19.22 -12.34
CA PRO A 86 6.88 18.86 -13.62
C PRO A 86 5.53 18.14 -13.48
N ASP A 87 4.65 18.29 -14.48
CA ASP A 87 3.32 17.67 -14.45
C ASP A 87 3.33 16.14 -14.30
N PRO A 88 4.26 15.36 -14.90
CA PRO A 88 4.35 13.93 -14.64
C PRO A 88 4.54 13.60 -13.16
N ILE A 89 5.32 14.42 -12.43
CA ILE A 89 5.51 14.25 -10.99
C ILE A 89 4.23 14.61 -10.24
N LYS A 90 3.49 15.63 -10.66
CA LYS A 90 2.17 15.95 -10.09
C LYS A 90 1.19 14.79 -10.28
N GLN A 91 1.13 14.21 -11.49
CA GLN A 91 0.26 13.05 -11.78
C GLN A 91 0.66 11.83 -10.93
N PHE A 92 1.97 11.58 -10.79
CA PHE A 92 2.50 10.53 -9.93
C PHE A 92 2.10 10.74 -8.45
N LEU A 93 2.26 11.95 -7.92
CA LEU A 93 1.84 12.32 -6.56
C LEU A 93 0.32 12.22 -6.34
N LEU A 94 -0.47 12.40 -7.40
CA LEU A 94 -1.93 12.28 -7.40
C LEU A 94 -2.44 10.86 -7.64
N HIS A 95 -1.57 9.86 -7.86
CA HIS A 95 -1.95 8.51 -8.28
C HIS A 95 -2.79 8.49 -9.59
N LYS A 96 -2.47 9.36 -10.55
CA LYS A 96 -3.12 9.45 -11.88
C LYS A 96 -2.31 8.78 -13.00
N GLN A 97 -1.11 8.31 -12.70
CA GLN A 97 -0.27 7.51 -13.57
C GLN A 97 0.03 6.23 -12.79
N SER A 98 -0.49 5.09 -13.24
CA SER A 98 -0.23 3.75 -12.71
C SER A 98 0.14 2.84 -13.87
#